data_AF-A0A9D8L9T2-F1
#
_entry.id   AF-A0A9D8L9T2-F1
#
_cell.length_a   1.000
_cell.length_b   1.000
_cell.length_c   1.000
_cell.angle_alpha   90.00
_cell.angle_beta   90.00
_cell.angle_gamma   90.00
#
_symmetry.space_group_name_H-M   'P 1'
#
loop_
_entity.id
_entity.type
_entity.pdbx_description
1 polymer ?
#
loop_
_entity_poly.entity_id
_entity_poly.type
_entity_poly.pdbx_seq_one_letter_code
_entity_poly.pdbx_strand_id
1 'polypeptide(L)'
;YVRLSRELSIPILSPEIVAGGVFSRAEWILRGAGDMSRIDVVRGGITGARKTAIVAEAYGLRCEMHMAGWGNLQVCGATSEDTSEYYEKGLLAPGVDYDKPHPYLKNIVDKIDAEGYVHLPKGPGMGYEIQWDYINDNLIEPNATTKKTHW
;
A
#
# COMPACT_ATOMS: atom_id res chain seq x y z
N TYR A 1 21.02 0.65 -9.24
CA TYR A 1 19.73 0.73 -9.93
C TYR A 1 19.87 1.11 -11.39
N VAL A 2 20.28 2.32 -11.80
CA VAL A 2 20.46 2.66 -13.23
C VAL A 2 21.29 1.64 -14.01
N ARG A 3 22.48 1.25 -13.50
CA ARG A 3 23.27 0.19 -14.14
C ARG A 3 22.55 -1.15 -14.14
N LEU A 4 21.88 -1.51 -13.05
CA LEU A 4 21.18 -2.79 -12.93
C LEU A 4 20.04 -2.90 -13.96
N SER A 5 19.22 -1.86 -14.12
CA SER A 5 18.14 -1.79 -15.13
C SER A 5 18.65 -1.88 -16.56
N ARG A 6 19.88 -1.43 -16.84
CA ARG A 6 20.47 -1.53 -18.18
C ARG A 6 21.02 -2.92 -18.52
N GLU A 7 21.42 -3.68 -17.51
CA GLU A 7 22.11 -4.96 -17.69
C GLU A 7 21.16 -6.16 -17.61
N LEU A 8 19.98 -5.98 -17.01
CA LEU A 8 18.98 -7.04 -16.86
C LEU A 8 17.89 -6.92 -17.92
N SER A 9 17.38 -8.08 -18.36
CA SER A 9 16.17 -8.15 -19.20
C SER A 9 14.89 -8.29 -18.39
N ILE A 10 14.99 -8.71 -17.12
CA ILE A 10 13.84 -8.78 -16.21
C ILE A 10 13.51 -7.37 -15.68
N PRO A 11 12.23 -6.95 -15.68
CA PRO A 11 11.84 -5.64 -15.17
C PRO A 11 12.17 -5.44 -13.69
N ILE A 12 12.65 -4.24 -13.35
CA ILE A 12 12.97 -3.83 -11.99
C ILE A 12 11.89 -2.91 -11.45
N LEU A 13 11.14 -3.40 -10.46
CA LEU A 13 10.14 -2.65 -9.70
C LEU A 13 10.80 -1.93 -8.50
N SER A 14 11.00 -0.62 -8.59
CA SER A 14 11.70 0.17 -7.55
C SER A 14 11.34 1.66 -7.66
N PRO A 15 11.40 2.46 -6.57
CA PRO A 15 11.82 2.13 -5.20
C PRO A 15 10.68 2.03 -4.16
N GLU A 16 10.77 1.03 -3.30
CA GLU A 16 9.83 0.84 -2.18
C GLU A 16 10.06 1.84 -1.03
N ILE A 17 11.25 1.79 -0.41
CA ILE A 17 11.50 2.44 0.89
C ILE A 17 12.20 3.80 0.81
N VAL A 18 12.57 4.25 -0.40
CA VAL A 18 13.25 5.53 -0.58
C VAL A 18 12.35 6.65 -0.06
N ALA A 19 12.90 7.58 0.72
CA ALA A 19 12.17 8.75 1.21
C ALA A 19 11.88 9.75 0.08
N GLY A 20 11.14 10.83 0.35
CA GLY A 20 10.92 11.92 -0.62
C GLY A 20 9.71 11.75 -1.54
N GLY A 21 8.88 10.71 -1.34
CA GLY A 21 7.60 10.53 -2.01
C GLY A 21 7.70 10.65 -3.53
N VAL A 22 6.77 11.41 -4.13
CA VAL A 22 6.69 11.61 -5.59
C VAL A 22 7.96 12.22 -6.18
N PHE A 23 8.66 13.10 -5.47
CA PHE A 23 9.84 13.80 -5.99
C PHE A 23 11.00 12.83 -6.25
N SER A 24 11.25 11.93 -5.31
CA SER A 24 12.28 10.91 -5.49
C SER A 24 11.86 9.88 -6.55
N ARG A 25 10.57 9.52 -6.66
CA ARG A 25 10.12 8.62 -7.75
C ARG A 25 10.27 9.27 -9.12
N ALA A 26 9.97 10.56 -9.24
CA ALA A 26 10.19 11.30 -10.48
C ALA A 26 11.67 11.33 -10.88
N GLU A 27 12.58 11.47 -9.92
CA GLU A 27 14.02 11.38 -10.17
C GLU A 27 14.46 9.98 -10.61
N TRP A 28 13.89 8.93 -10.02
CA TRP A 28 14.16 7.55 -10.42
C TRP A 28 13.69 7.26 -11.84
N ILE A 29 12.49 7.72 -12.20
CA ILE A 29 11.94 7.64 -13.55
C ILE A 29 12.88 8.35 -14.53
N LEU A 30 13.25 9.60 -14.24
CA LEU A 30 14.13 10.41 -15.09
C LEU A 30 15.49 9.72 -15.37
N ARG A 31 16.03 9.02 -14.38
CA ARG A 31 17.35 8.37 -14.49
C ARG A 31 17.29 6.97 -15.09
N GLY A 32 16.11 6.41 -15.32
CA GLY A 32 15.96 4.99 -15.68
C GLY A 32 16.51 4.08 -14.57
N ALA A 33 16.20 4.41 -13.31
CA ALA A 33 16.62 3.63 -12.14
C ALA A 33 15.67 2.46 -11.81
N GLY A 34 14.68 2.22 -12.66
CA GLY A 34 13.73 1.10 -12.59
C GLY A 34 12.91 1.09 -13.88
N ASP A 35 12.36 -0.07 -14.21
CA ASP A 35 11.46 -0.25 -15.36
C ASP A 35 10.01 -0.03 -14.96
N MET A 36 9.73 -0.12 -13.64
CA MET A 36 8.45 0.19 -13.02
C MET A 36 8.72 0.95 -11.72
N SER A 37 7.81 1.84 -11.34
CA SER A 37 7.86 2.58 -10.09
C SER A 37 7.01 1.90 -9.01
N ARG A 38 7.16 2.33 -7.76
CA ARG A 38 6.23 1.97 -6.69
C ARG A 38 6.18 2.99 -5.56
N ILE A 39 5.09 2.97 -4.81
CA ILE A 39 4.87 3.78 -3.60
C ILE A 39 3.78 3.14 -2.73
N ASP A 40 3.56 3.68 -1.53
CA ASP A 40 2.39 3.39 -0.71
C ASP A 40 1.93 4.64 0.03
N VAL A 41 0.79 4.51 0.71
CA VAL A 41 0.23 5.59 1.53
C VAL A 41 1.07 5.94 2.76
N VAL A 42 1.98 5.06 3.22
CA VAL A 42 2.89 5.39 4.34
C VAL A 42 3.98 6.36 3.87
N ARG A 43 4.48 6.24 2.64
CA ARG A 43 5.52 7.12 2.07
C ARG A 43 4.98 8.42 1.46
N GLY A 44 3.67 8.51 1.19
CA GLY A 44 3.11 9.68 0.50
C GLY A 44 1.71 10.12 0.92
N GLY A 45 1.06 9.40 1.82
CA GLY A 45 -0.40 9.47 1.97
C GLY A 45 -1.11 9.09 0.68
N ILE A 46 -2.45 9.18 0.68
CA ILE A 46 -3.25 8.99 -0.54
C ILE A 46 -2.82 9.99 -1.63
N THR A 47 -2.61 11.26 -1.26
CA THR A 47 -2.25 12.32 -2.20
C THR A 47 -0.91 12.07 -2.89
N GLY A 48 0.15 11.73 -2.16
CA GLY A 48 1.46 11.47 -2.73
C GLY A 48 1.50 10.17 -3.54
N ALA A 49 0.78 9.15 -3.09
CA ALA A 49 0.64 7.89 -3.83
C ALA A 49 -0.06 8.11 -5.18
N ARG A 50 -1.20 8.81 -5.19
CA ARG A 50 -1.92 9.17 -6.43
C ARG A 50 -1.10 10.03 -7.37
N LYS A 51 -0.39 11.04 -6.86
CA LYS A 51 0.52 11.85 -7.70
C LYS A 51 1.61 11.01 -8.35
N THR A 52 2.15 10.02 -7.62
CA THR A 52 3.19 9.14 -8.15
C THR A 52 2.64 8.23 -9.25
N ALA A 53 1.45 7.65 -9.05
CA ALA A 53 0.78 6.85 -10.09
C ALA A 53 0.53 7.68 -11.36
N ILE A 54 -0.01 8.90 -11.23
CA ILE A 54 -0.25 9.81 -12.36
C ILE A 54 1.05 10.17 -13.09
N VAL A 55 2.13 10.43 -12.35
CA VAL A 55 3.44 10.71 -12.96
C VAL A 55 3.97 9.47 -13.71
N ALA A 56 3.85 8.27 -13.16
CA ALA A 56 4.28 7.06 -13.85
C ALA A 56 3.45 6.81 -15.12
N GLU A 57 2.13 6.95 -15.03
CA GLU A 57 1.20 6.84 -16.17
C GLU A 57 1.56 7.82 -17.30
N ALA A 58 1.88 9.07 -16.96
CA ALA A 58 2.31 10.08 -17.94
C ALA A 58 3.60 9.72 -18.69
N TYR A 59 4.44 8.86 -18.10
CA TYR A 59 5.67 8.33 -18.72
C TYR A 59 5.46 6.95 -19.36
N GLY A 60 4.24 6.41 -19.35
CA GLY A 60 3.94 5.05 -19.83
C GLY A 60 4.57 3.96 -18.96
N LEU A 61 4.78 4.24 -17.67
CA LEU A 61 5.36 3.32 -16.70
C LEU A 61 4.30 2.83 -15.73
N ARG A 62 4.45 1.57 -15.31
CA ARG A 62 3.66 1.04 -14.20
C ARG A 62 4.13 1.60 -12.87
N CYS A 63 3.20 1.73 -11.92
CA CYS A 63 3.43 2.13 -10.54
C CYS A 63 2.60 1.26 -9.59
N GLU A 64 3.19 0.19 -9.08
CA GLU A 64 2.49 -0.73 -8.18
C GLU A 64 2.37 -0.15 -6.77
N MET A 65 1.23 -0.38 -6.13
CA MET A 65 1.00 0.01 -4.74
C MET A 65 1.62 -1.01 -3.79
N HIS A 66 2.47 -0.54 -2.88
CA HIS A 66 3.11 -1.39 -1.89
C HIS A 66 2.22 -1.66 -0.68
N MET A 67 2.10 -2.95 -0.34
CA MET A 67 1.35 -3.50 0.78
C MET A 67 -0.16 -3.36 0.70
N ALA A 68 -0.80 -4.20 1.51
CA ALA A 68 -2.23 -4.18 1.75
C ALA A 68 -2.68 -2.94 2.53
N GLY A 69 -3.96 -2.94 2.88
CA GLY A 69 -4.59 -1.93 3.71
C GLY A 69 -5.53 -1.01 2.95
N TRP A 70 -6.38 -0.35 3.75
CA TRP A 70 -7.49 0.45 3.27
C TRP A 70 -7.05 1.60 2.36
N GLY A 71 -5.98 2.32 2.72
CA GLY A 71 -5.49 3.44 1.91
C GLY A 71 -4.92 3.00 0.56
N ASN A 72 -4.10 1.95 0.56
CA ASN A 72 -3.49 1.44 -0.67
C ASN A 72 -4.55 0.86 -1.63
N LEU A 73 -5.57 0.16 -1.13
CA LEU A 73 -6.64 -0.36 -1.97
C LEU A 73 -7.39 0.75 -2.69
N GLN A 74 -7.67 1.88 -2.01
CA GLN A 74 -8.34 3.03 -2.61
C GLN A 74 -7.48 3.68 -3.71
N VAL A 75 -6.16 3.74 -3.52
CA VAL A 75 -5.26 4.27 -4.55
C VAL A 75 -5.19 3.31 -5.73
N CYS A 76 -5.07 2.01 -5.49
CA CYS A 76 -5.06 0.96 -6.52
C CYS A 76 -6.35 1.01 -7.34
N GLY A 77 -7.52 0.93 -6.70
CA GLY A 77 -8.81 0.91 -7.41
C GLY A 77 -9.23 2.23 -8.05
N ALA A 78 -8.52 3.33 -7.76
CA ALA A 78 -8.68 4.60 -8.48
C ALA A 78 -7.69 4.77 -9.65
N THR A 79 -6.74 3.84 -9.81
CA THR A 79 -5.67 3.86 -10.83
C THR A 79 -6.04 2.87 -11.93
N SER A 80 -5.73 3.20 -13.20
CA SER A 80 -5.93 2.25 -14.30
C SER A 80 -5.12 0.97 -14.07
N GLU A 81 -5.68 -0.17 -14.48
CA GLU A 81 -4.99 -1.47 -14.45
C GLU A 81 -3.71 -1.47 -15.32
N ASP A 82 -3.65 -0.63 -16.35
CA ASP A 82 -2.45 -0.44 -17.17
C ASP A 82 -1.28 0.15 -16.37
N THR A 83 -1.59 0.92 -15.31
CA THR A 83 -0.61 1.60 -14.45
C THR A 83 -0.37 0.83 -13.15
N SER A 84 -1.40 0.26 -12.52
CA SER A 84 -1.28 -0.55 -11.31
C SER A 84 -2.18 -1.77 -11.45
N GLU A 85 -1.57 -2.91 -11.74
CA GLU A 85 -2.32 -4.12 -12.13
C GLU A 85 -2.77 -4.94 -10.92
N TYR A 86 -1.94 -4.98 -9.87
CA TYR A 86 -2.16 -5.88 -8.75
C TYR A 86 -2.34 -5.15 -7.42
N TYR A 87 -3.25 -5.67 -6.61
CA TYR A 87 -3.31 -5.35 -5.19
C TYR A 87 -2.45 -6.33 -4.39
N GLU A 88 -1.50 -5.81 -3.61
CA GLU A 88 -0.61 -6.62 -2.77
C GLU A 88 -1.31 -7.03 -1.46
N LYS A 89 -2.06 -8.15 -1.45
CA LYS A 89 -2.61 -8.72 -0.21
C LYS A 89 -1.51 -9.46 0.56
N GLY A 90 -1.23 -9.04 1.79
CA GLY A 90 -0.19 -9.66 2.62
C GLY A 90 0.20 -8.83 3.84
N LEU A 91 1.11 -9.33 4.67
CA LEU A 91 1.92 -10.53 4.46
C LEU A 91 1.22 -11.83 4.88
N LEU A 92 1.46 -12.90 4.13
CA LEU A 92 0.92 -14.24 4.40
C LEU A 92 2.01 -15.13 5.00
N ALA A 93 1.66 -15.94 5.98
CA ALA A 93 2.56 -16.92 6.59
C ALA A 93 1.81 -18.17 7.06
N PRO A 94 2.45 -19.35 7.11
CA PRO A 94 1.82 -20.56 7.64
C PRO A 94 1.29 -20.36 9.06
N GLY A 95 0.03 -20.74 9.29
CA GLY A 95 -0.62 -20.63 10.60
C GLY A 95 -1.15 -19.23 10.95
N VAL A 96 -0.96 -18.23 10.08
CA VAL A 96 -1.56 -16.90 10.26
C VAL A 96 -2.91 -16.86 9.54
N ASP A 97 -3.97 -16.58 10.29
CA ASP A 97 -5.28 -16.26 9.73
C ASP A 97 -5.33 -14.78 9.36
N TYR A 98 -4.97 -14.47 8.11
CA TYR A 98 -4.97 -13.10 7.59
C TYR A 98 -6.38 -12.52 7.51
N ASP A 99 -7.39 -13.35 7.22
CA ASP A 99 -8.76 -12.89 7.01
C ASP A 99 -9.53 -12.65 8.32
N LYS A 100 -8.93 -13.01 9.45
CA LYS A 100 -9.40 -12.61 10.78
C LYS A 100 -9.29 -11.09 10.94
N PRO A 101 -10.41 -10.37 11.15
CA PRO A 101 -10.36 -8.95 11.44
C PRO A 101 -9.54 -8.65 12.68
N HIS A 102 -8.81 -7.53 12.67
CA HIS A 102 -8.25 -6.98 13.89
C HIS A 102 -9.36 -6.71 14.92
N PRO A 103 -9.10 -6.83 16.23
CA PRO A 103 -10.15 -6.69 17.26
C PRO A 103 -10.92 -5.35 17.23
N TYR A 104 -10.28 -4.29 16.74
CA TYR A 104 -10.87 -2.95 16.60
C TYR A 104 -11.64 -2.73 15.28
N LEU A 105 -11.76 -3.75 14.42
CA LEU A 105 -12.50 -3.72 13.16
C LEU A 105 -13.51 -4.85 13.07
N LYS A 106 -14.68 -4.58 12.47
CA LYS A 106 -15.72 -5.59 12.23
C LYS A 106 -15.35 -6.53 11.08
N ASN A 107 -14.56 -6.02 10.13
CA ASN A 107 -14.20 -6.70 8.88
C ASN A 107 -12.78 -6.31 8.44
N ILE A 108 -12.19 -7.13 7.56
CA ILE A 108 -11.02 -6.77 6.76
C ILE A 108 -11.44 -6.09 5.44
N VAL A 109 -10.53 -5.31 4.84
CA VAL A 109 -10.81 -4.56 3.61
C VAL A 109 -10.70 -5.39 2.34
N ASP A 110 -9.87 -6.43 2.38
CA ASP A 110 -9.32 -7.07 1.20
C ASP A 110 -9.69 -8.56 1.10
N LYS A 111 -10.95 -8.89 1.39
CA LYS A 111 -11.46 -10.25 1.15
C LYS A 111 -11.31 -10.57 -0.35
N ILE A 112 -10.71 -11.72 -0.64
CA ILE A 112 -10.55 -12.24 -1.99
C ILE A 112 -11.75 -13.13 -2.32
N ASP A 113 -12.34 -12.95 -3.51
CA ASP A 113 -13.38 -13.84 -4.03
C ASP A 113 -12.82 -15.14 -4.64
N ALA A 114 -13.68 -15.98 -5.20
CA ALA A 114 -13.26 -17.26 -5.76
C ALA A 114 -12.40 -17.11 -7.03
N GLU A 115 -12.46 -15.94 -7.66
CA GLU A 115 -11.77 -15.59 -8.89
C GLU A 115 -10.43 -14.86 -8.64
N GLY A 116 -10.11 -14.53 -7.39
CA GLY A 116 -8.85 -13.91 -7.00
C GLY A 116 -8.89 -12.37 -6.89
N TYR A 117 -10.08 -11.76 -6.92
CA TYR A 117 -10.24 -10.31 -6.88
C TYR A 117 -10.60 -9.79 -5.49
N VAL A 118 -10.07 -8.61 -5.19
CA VAL A 118 -10.47 -7.80 -4.03
C VAL A 118 -11.46 -6.74 -4.47
N HIS A 119 -12.56 -6.60 -3.73
CA HIS A 119 -13.61 -5.63 -4.03
C HIS A 119 -13.47 -4.37 -3.17
N LEU A 120 -13.55 -3.20 -3.82
CA LEU A 120 -13.58 -1.93 -3.09
C LEU A 120 -14.79 -1.84 -2.14
N PRO A 121 -14.60 -1.33 -0.91
CA PRO A 121 -15.71 -1.03 -0.01
C PRO A 121 -16.71 -0.03 -0.62
N LYS A 122 -18.00 -0.27 -0.40
CA LYS A 122 -19.09 0.60 -0.88
C LYS A 122 -19.50 1.70 0.10
N GLY A 123 -18.99 1.64 1.33
CA GLY A 123 -19.29 2.63 2.38
C GLY A 123 -18.57 3.96 2.17
N PRO A 124 -18.98 5.02 2.90
CA PRO A 124 -18.34 6.34 2.80
C PRO A 124 -16.89 6.34 3.28
N GLY A 125 -16.11 7.30 2.77
CA GLY A 125 -14.70 7.44 3.10
C GLY A 125 -13.90 6.25 2.59
N MET A 126 -13.14 5.60 3.49
CA MET A 126 -12.42 4.36 3.15
C MET A 126 -13.27 3.11 3.36
N GLY A 127 -14.43 3.20 4.02
CA GLY A 127 -15.31 2.05 4.29
C GLY A 127 -15.03 1.31 5.61
N TYR A 128 -14.30 1.91 6.54
CA TYR A 128 -14.01 1.30 7.84
C TYR A 128 -15.30 0.99 8.62
N GLU A 129 -15.38 -0.24 9.12
CA GLU A 129 -16.38 -0.65 10.10
C GLU A 129 -15.71 -0.85 11.47
N ILE A 130 -15.78 0.18 12.31
CA ILE A 130 -15.04 0.24 13.57
C ILE A 130 -15.79 -0.52 14.68
N GLN A 131 -15.05 -1.30 15.48
CA GLN A 131 -15.53 -1.90 16.74
C GLN A 131 -15.27 -0.93 17.90
N TRP A 132 -16.21 0.00 18.11
CA TRP A 132 -16.06 1.06 19.11
C TRP A 132 -15.98 0.52 20.54
N ASP A 133 -16.73 -0.53 20.88
CA ASP A 133 -16.71 -1.13 22.22
C ASP A 133 -15.30 -1.62 22.57
N TYR A 134 -14.65 -2.36 21.65
CA TYR A 134 -13.27 -2.80 21.85
C TYR A 134 -12.31 -1.62 22.05
N ILE A 135 -12.45 -0.56 21.26
CA ILE A 135 -11.58 0.63 21.39
C ILE A 135 -11.79 1.30 22.75
N ASN A 136 -13.03 1.51 23.16
CA ASN A 136 -13.39 2.16 24.42
C ASN A 136 -12.90 1.35 25.63
N ASP A 137 -12.97 0.03 25.57
CA ASP A 137 -12.52 -0.88 26.63
C ASP A 137 -10.99 -0.99 26.72
N ASN A 138 -10.25 -0.51 25.71
CA ASN A 138 -8.79 -0.63 25.60
C ASN A 138 -8.09 0.74 25.46
N LEU A 139 -8.74 1.83 25.89
CA LEU A 139 -8.12 3.15 25.92
C LEU A 139 -6.91 3.17 26.86
N ILE A 140 -5.82 3.80 26.41
CA ILE A 140 -4.62 4.01 27.22
C ILE A 140 -4.55 5.50 27.58
N GLU A 141 -4.39 5.79 28.86
CA GLU A 141 -4.21 7.17 29.33
C GLU A 141 -2.98 7.80 28.66
N PRO A 142 -3.09 9.03 28.10
CA PRO A 142 -2.04 9.65 27.28
C PRO A 142 -0.64 9.75 27.91
N ASN A 143 -0.54 9.62 29.24
CA ASN A 143 0.70 9.77 30.01
C ASN A 143 1.14 8.49 30.76
N ALA A 144 0.48 7.35 30.54
CA ALA A 144 0.95 6.08 31.07
C ALA A 144 2.21 5.66 30.28
N THR A 145 3.39 5.99 30.81
CA THR A 145 4.67 5.52 30.29
C THR A 145 4.65 4.00 30.20
N THR A 146 4.44 3.48 28.99
CA THR A 146 4.61 2.07 28.71
C THR A 146 6.07 1.73 28.96
N LYS A 147 6.31 0.97 30.03
CA LYS A 147 7.60 0.32 30.28
C LYS A 147 8.00 -0.35 28.96
N LYS A 148 9.17 0.02 28.44
CA LYS A 148 9.80 -0.60 27.27
C LYS A 148 9.78 -2.11 27.46
N THR A 149 8.84 -2.81 26.83
CA THR A 149 9.00 -4.22 26.55
C THR A 149 9.97 -4.31 25.39
N HIS A 150 11.22 -4.63 25.73
CA HIS A 150 12.24 -5.01 24.77
C HIS A 150 11.78 -6.29 24.06
N TRP A 151 11.53 -6.17 22.76
CA TRP A 151 11.61 -7.28 21.81
C TRP A 151 12.86 -7.05 20.97
#